data_AF-A0A8S3QKW4-F1
#
_entry.id   AF-A0A8S3QKW4-F1
#
_cell.length_a   1.000
_cell.length_b   1.000
_cell.length_c   1.000
_cell.angle_alpha   90.00
_cell.angle_beta   90.00
_cell.angle_gamma   90.00
#
_symmetry.space_group_name_H-M   'P 1'
#
loop_
_entity.id
_entity.type
_entity.pdbx_description
1 polymer ?
#
loop_
_entity_poly.entity_id
_entity_poly.type
_entity_poly.pdbx_seq_one_letter_code
_entity_poly.pdbx_strand_id
1 'polypeptide(L)'
;MQYSRCDIFSKILQELLEKSGIPSPVVHKMILKDKMFQKKLSLTDKISIKTLLTDGFTKLDVTLIYKIVKYFKFIPPPSRNWGSKPMVHEKEIGDDVERIRQTRNNLVHRIDCNVTDIEFNEFFDEFIELGRRIDVYLGKPNNVGFEKDITYFKTCPMDEYLQWKYIRAIEEIACLKEKGRLYTNKIVFRVYYGTTIEDLIRDVKDETAIGAQCPIKSSLQTTAVKRKTENDTTPTYESPDDSSEEEIENDKTPTCKSETELLSELGLEMYYPDKIDLFDIVKIQPSYSNIKLSNIPWVFLENIISLNYNARDEILEEQLEQSKCVPDEFNKQVDFLDNLLGSDALLTRLNPIDLTVAIFNCCSPVVKQIIASKMFMCRLAIPFVFPQCRNEAMVVSIWPIRKIVIERELSHIGAVDCPCNVVSFVRTGYTSVSKSKMINEIISNQYHCTFVNKDSPLGSTTRWISNGLVEMAWYIPSTNSRLFSNVTACLNLRGDCDVHRPQLHFMSHFSDAIVIMVDIHEMKNERFMQLITEVYNTNVMVILSIDAIRCNKEVLKKN
;
A
#
# COMPACT_ATOMS: atom_id res chain seq x y z
N MET A 1 -14.83 6.16 -10.42
CA MET A 1 -15.56 4.87 -10.34
C MET A 1 -15.89 4.33 -11.73
N GLN A 2 -14.94 3.74 -12.45
CA GLN A 2 -15.25 3.02 -13.70
C GLN A 2 -14.68 1.60 -13.61
N TYR A 3 -15.58 0.63 -13.77
CA TYR A 3 -15.34 -0.81 -13.77
C TYR A 3 -14.90 -1.42 -12.43
N SER A 4 -15.86 -1.51 -11.50
CA SER A 4 -15.89 -2.52 -10.44
C SER A 4 -16.90 -3.60 -10.83
N ARG A 5 -16.51 -4.88 -10.81
CA ARG A 5 -17.46 -6.03 -10.90
C ARG A 5 -18.30 -6.17 -9.61
N CYS A 6 -18.07 -5.32 -8.62
CA CYS A 6 -18.86 -5.16 -7.39
C CYS A 6 -19.63 -3.83 -7.40
N ASP A 7 -20.46 -3.60 -8.41
CA ASP A 7 -21.51 -2.57 -8.30
C ASP A 7 -22.72 -3.20 -7.60
N ILE A 8 -22.96 -2.82 -6.33
CA ILE A 8 -24.11 -3.27 -5.54
C ILE A 8 -25.41 -3.04 -6.31
N PHE A 9 -25.51 -1.93 -7.05
CA PHE A 9 -26.71 -1.63 -7.81
C PHE A 9 -26.92 -2.61 -8.96
N SER A 10 -25.84 -3.04 -9.61
CA SER A 10 -25.90 -4.12 -10.60
C SER A 10 -26.42 -5.42 -9.98
N LYS A 11 -25.90 -5.81 -8.80
CA LYS A 11 -26.37 -7.01 -8.09
C LYS A 11 -27.85 -6.92 -7.70
N ILE A 12 -28.28 -5.78 -7.16
CA ILE A 12 -29.70 -5.50 -6.85
C ILE A 12 -30.58 -5.74 -8.08
N LEU A 13 -30.23 -5.14 -9.23
CA LEU A 13 -31.03 -5.28 -10.43
C LEU A 13 -31.00 -6.72 -11.00
N GLN A 14 -29.88 -7.43 -10.90
CA GLN A 14 -29.75 -8.83 -11.32
C GLN A 14 -30.67 -9.73 -10.49
N GLU A 15 -30.64 -9.61 -9.17
CA GLU A 15 -31.48 -10.41 -8.29
C GLU A 15 -32.97 -10.08 -8.43
N LEU A 16 -33.32 -8.81 -8.69
CA LEU A 16 -34.68 -8.43 -9.03
C LEU A 16 -35.16 -9.08 -10.33
N LEU A 17 -34.29 -9.21 -11.35
CA LEU A 17 -34.60 -9.96 -12.56
C LEU A 17 -34.79 -11.45 -12.28
N GLU A 18 -33.94 -12.04 -11.46
CA GLU A 18 -34.05 -13.46 -11.09
C GLU A 18 -35.34 -13.74 -10.33
N LYS A 19 -35.77 -12.83 -9.45
CA LYS A 19 -37.06 -12.92 -8.75
C LYS A 19 -38.28 -12.91 -9.67
N SER A 20 -38.17 -12.35 -10.88
CA SER A 20 -39.26 -12.43 -11.87
C SER A 20 -39.55 -13.86 -12.33
N GLY A 21 -38.63 -14.81 -12.06
CA GLY A 21 -38.78 -16.23 -12.41
C GLY A 21 -38.54 -16.54 -13.89
N ILE A 22 -38.10 -15.56 -14.68
CA ILE A 22 -37.88 -15.71 -16.13
C ILE A 22 -36.41 -16.01 -16.41
N PRO A 23 -36.06 -17.19 -16.93
CA PRO A 23 -34.67 -17.56 -17.18
C PRO A 23 -33.97 -16.65 -18.20
N SER A 24 -32.67 -16.39 -18.00
CA SER A 24 -31.89 -15.53 -18.91
C SER A 24 -31.94 -15.92 -20.39
N PRO A 25 -32.02 -17.22 -20.80
CA PRO A 25 -32.16 -17.57 -22.22
C PRO A 25 -33.52 -17.18 -22.81
N VAL A 26 -34.57 -17.10 -21.96
CA VAL A 26 -35.90 -16.64 -22.36
C VAL A 26 -35.87 -15.14 -22.57
N VAL A 27 -35.28 -14.39 -21.65
CA VAL A 27 -35.07 -12.93 -21.79
C VAL A 27 -34.28 -12.62 -23.06
N HIS A 28 -33.20 -13.38 -23.34
CA HIS A 28 -32.44 -13.26 -24.58
C HIS A 28 -33.33 -13.45 -25.83
N LYS A 29 -34.19 -14.47 -25.85
CA LYS A 29 -35.15 -14.68 -26.95
C LYS A 29 -36.18 -13.56 -27.06
N MET A 30 -36.69 -13.03 -25.94
CA MET A 30 -37.63 -11.90 -25.92
C MET A 30 -37.01 -10.66 -26.56
N ILE A 31 -35.77 -10.33 -26.17
CA ILE A 31 -34.99 -9.22 -26.73
C ILE A 31 -34.76 -9.42 -28.24
N LEU A 32 -34.42 -10.64 -28.67
CA LEU A 32 -34.18 -10.93 -30.09
C LEU A 32 -35.44 -10.84 -30.96
N LYS A 33 -36.63 -11.08 -30.39
CA LYS A 33 -37.91 -10.96 -31.09
C LYS A 33 -38.46 -9.53 -31.13
N ASP A 34 -38.17 -8.71 -30.12
CA ASP A 34 -38.67 -7.34 -30.05
C ASP A 34 -37.80 -6.36 -30.87
N LYS A 35 -38.25 -6.09 -32.11
CA LYS A 35 -37.60 -5.14 -33.01
C LYS A 35 -37.61 -3.70 -32.49
N MET A 36 -38.60 -3.30 -31.66
CA MET A 36 -38.65 -1.95 -31.11
C MET A 36 -37.62 -1.77 -30.01
N PHE A 37 -37.46 -2.75 -29.13
CA PHE A 37 -36.40 -2.73 -28.12
C PHE A 37 -35.02 -2.74 -28.76
N GLN A 38 -34.80 -3.55 -29.79
CA GLN A 38 -33.50 -3.61 -30.49
C GLN A 38 -33.06 -2.31 -31.14
N LYS A 39 -34.00 -1.46 -31.57
CA LYS A 39 -33.70 -0.13 -32.09
C LYS A 39 -33.19 0.83 -31.00
N LYS A 40 -33.51 0.58 -29.72
CA LYS A 40 -33.08 1.40 -28.57
C LYS A 40 -31.74 0.97 -27.97
N LEU A 41 -31.17 -0.14 -28.45
CA LEU A 41 -29.92 -0.71 -27.95
C LEU A 41 -28.72 -0.17 -28.72
N SER A 42 -27.68 0.21 -27.96
CA SER A 42 -26.38 0.58 -28.53
C SER A 42 -25.67 -0.63 -29.16
N LEU A 43 -24.61 -0.40 -29.93
CA LEU A 43 -23.80 -1.50 -30.49
C LEU A 43 -23.18 -2.35 -29.37
N THR A 44 -22.69 -1.70 -28.32
CA THR A 44 -22.19 -2.33 -27.08
C THR A 44 -23.27 -3.14 -26.36
N ASP A 45 -24.49 -2.61 -26.24
CA ASP A 45 -25.60 -3.32 -25.59
C ASP A 45 -25.89 -4.65 -26.29
N LYS A 46 -25.88 -4.63 -27.64
CA LYS A 46 -26.11 -5.83 -28.47
C LYS A 46 -25.03 -6.90 -28.31
N ILE A 47 -23.79 -6.50 -28.05
CA ILE A 47 -22.69 -7.42 -27.76
C ILE A 47 -22.91 -8.05 -26.38
N SER A 48 -23.20 -7.23 -25.36
CA SER A 48 -23.44 -7.71 -24.00
C SER A 48 -24.66 -8.63 -23.90
N ILE A 49 -25.70 -8.43 -24.70
CA ILE A 49 -26.87 -9.32 -24.73
C ILE A 49 -26.50 -10.76 -25.10
N LYS A 50 -25.46 -10.98 -25.93
CA LYS A 50 -25.04 -12.34 -26.30
C LYS A 50 -24.55 -13.15 -25.09
N THR A 51 -24.04 -12.49 -24.05
CA THR A 51 -23.54 -13.17 -22.84
C THR A 51 -24.67 -13.66 -21.93
N LEU A 52 -25.94 -13.27 -22.17
CA LEU A 52 -27.10 -13.77 -21.41
C LEU A 52 -27.24 -15.29 -21.47
N LEU A 53 -26.79 -15.91 -22.57
CA LEU A 53 -26.87 -17.36 -22.78
C LEU A 53 -25.82 -18.13 -21.98
N THR A 54 -24.66 -17.54 -21.73
CA THR A 54 -23.50 -18.20 -21.11
C THR A 54 -23.33 -17.83 -19.65
N ASP A 55 -23.52 -16.55 -19.31
CA ASP A 55 -23.16 -15.96 -18.02
C ASP A 55 -24.37 -15.37 -17.27
N GLY A 56 -25.59 -15.60 -17.77
CA GLY A 56 -26.79 -15.03 -17.19
C GLY A 56 -26.78 -13.50 -17.19
N PHE A 57 -27.30 -12.88 -16.13
CA PHE A 57 -27.34 -11.42 -15.99
C PHE A 57 -26.03 -10.81 -15.47
N THR A 58 -25.07 -11.64 -15.03
CA THR A 58 -23.87 -11.21 -14.29
C THR A 58 -22.94 -10.28 -15.08
N LYS A 59 -22.84 -10.47 -16.40
CA LYS A 59 -21.97 -9.68 -17.29
C LYS A 59 -22.64 -8.46 -17.94
N LEU A 60 -23.91 -8.21 -17.63
CA LEU A 60 -24.62 -7.07 -18.22
C LEU A 60 -24.26 -5.76 -17.50
N ASP A 61 -24.13 -4.68 -18.29
CA ASP A 61 -23.97 -3.34 -17.76
C ASP A 61 -25.23 -2.91 -16.98
N VAL A 62 -25.04 -2.23 -15.85
CA VAL A 62 -26.11 -1.71 -14.99
C VAL A 62 -27.18 -0.92 -15.76
N THR A 63 -26.77 -0.14 -16.76
CA THR A 63 -27.66 0.67 -17.59
C THR A 63 -28.50 -0.20 -18.51
N LEU A 64 -27.91 -1.28 -19.03
CA LEU A 64 -28.59 -2.26 -19.87
C LEU A 64 -29.58 -3.08 -19.04
N ILE A 65 -29.19 -3.53 -17.84
CA ILE A 65 -30.08 -4.25 -16.91
C ILE A 65 -31.30 -3.36 -16.59
N TYR A 66 -31.06 -2.09 -16.23
CA TYR A 66 -32.13 -1.14 -15.98
C TYR A 66 -33.06 -0.95 -17.20
N LYS A 67 -32.52 -0.82 -18.43
CA LYS A 67 -33.34 -0.73 -19.66
C LYS A 67 -34.23 -1.97 -19.83
N ILE A 68 -33.70 -3.16 -19.56
CA ILE A 68 -34.42 -4.43 -19.65
C ILE A 68 -35.55 -4.48 -18.62
N VAL A 69 -35.24 -4.20 -17.35
CA VAL A 69 -36.23 -4.15 -16.25
C VAL A 69 -37.37 -3.18 -16.58
N LYS A 70 -37.04 -1.97 -17.01
CA LYS A 70 -38.01 -0.92 -17.36
C LYS A 70 -38.89 -1.31 -18.55
N TYR A 71 -38.29 -1.85 -19.62
CA TYR A 71 -39.00 -2.10 -20.87
C TYR A 71 -39.92 -3.32 -20.78
N PHE A 72 -39.44 -4.41 -20.19
CA PHE A 72 -40.21 -5.65 -20.05
C PHE A 72 -41.03 -5.71 -18.75
N LYS A 73 -40.96 -4.67 -17.91
CA LYS A 73 -41.73 -4.53 -16.66
C LYS A 73 -41.54 -5.72 -15.71
N PHE A 74 -40.30 -6.14 -15.51
CA PHE A 74 -39.97 -7.25 -14.61
C PHE A 74 -40.19 -6.93 -13.13
N ILE A 75 -40.32 -5.64 -12.79
CA ILE A 75 -40.72 -5.17 -11.46
C ILE A 75 -41.89 -4.19 -11.59
N PRO A 76 -42.68 -3.98 -10.51
CA PRO A 76 -43.68 -2.92 -10.44
C PRO A 76 -43.11 -1.55 -10.85
N PRO A 77 -43.83 -0.78 -11.69
CA PRO A 77 -43.37 0.54 -12.08
C PRO A 77 -43.34 1.49 -10.86
N PRO A 78 -42.43 2.46 -10.81
CA PRO A 78 -42.44 3.50 -9.78
C PRO A 78 -43.73 4.32 -9.82
N SER A 79 -44.13 4.83 -8.65
CA SER A 79 -45.33 5.64 -8.41
C SER A 79 -45.44 6.84 -9.35
N ARG A 80 -44.30 7.44 -9.73
CA ARG A 80 -44.21 8.65 -10.57
C ARG A 80 -43.73 8.41 -12.01
N ASN A 81 -43.77 7.16 -12.46
CA ASN A 81 -43.18 6.68 -13.71
C ASN A 81 -41.65 6.75 -13.75
N TRP A 82 -41.08 5.86 -14.57
CA TRP A 82 -39.64 5.73 -14.77
C TRP A 82 -39.00 7.01 -15.30
N GLY A 83 -38.03 7.56 -14.57
CA GLY A 83 -37.34 8.80 -14.93
C GLY A 83 -37.60 9.94 -13.95
N SER A 84 -38.70 9.89 -13.21
CA SER A 84 -39.10 10.90 -12.23
C SER A 84 -38.53 10.61 -10.85
N LYS A 85 -38.28 11.65 -10.03
CA LYS A 85 -37.82 11.48 -8.64
C LYS A 85 -39.00 11.06 -7.75
N PRO A 86 -38.94 9.89 -7.09
CA PRO A 86 -39.96 9.48 -6.12
C PRO A 86 -39.99 10.40 -4.90
N MET A 87 -41.16 10.60 -4.31
CA MET A 87 -41.32 11.29 -3.02
C MET A 87 -40.88 10.40 -1.85
N VAL A 88 -40.50 10.99 -0.72
CA VAL A 88 -39.96 10.27 0.46
C VAL A 88 -40.89 9.15 0.98
N HIS A 89 -42.20 9.30 0.84
CA HIS A 89 -43.19 8.32 1.30
C HIS A 89 -43.53 7.21 0.27
N GLU A 90 -43.11 7.34 -1.00
CA GLU A 90 -43.40 6.39 -2.08
C GLU A 90 -42.41 5.21 -2.02
N LYS A 91 -42.76 4.11 -1.36
CA LYS A 91 -41.81 3.04 -0.99
C LYS A 91 -41.96 1.74 -1.81
N GLU A 92 -42.44 1.83 -3.05
CA GLU A 92 -42.48 0.64 -3.91
C GLU A 92 -41.08 0.28 -4.44
N ILE A 93 -40.88 -0.98 -4.84
CA ILE A 93 -39.60 -1.45 -5.37
C ILE A 93 -39.14 -0.67 -6.62
N GLY A 94 -40.09 -0.26 -7.46
CA GLY A 94 -39.81 0.61 -8.61
C GLY A 94 -39.31 1.99 -8.19
N ASP A 95 -39.85 2.54 -7.10
CA ASP A 95 -39.42 3.82 -6.54
C ASP A 95 -38.00 3.71 -5.96
N ASP A 96 -37.71 2.63 -5.25
CA ASP A 96 -36.37 2.37 -4.70
C ASP A 96 -35.31 2.23 -5.79
N VAL A 97 -35.62 1.54 -6.89
CA VAL A 97 -34.73 1.45 -8.05
C VAL A 97 -34.50 2.84 -8.70
N GLU A 98 -35.53 3.68 -8.80
CA GLU A 98 -35.36 5.05 -9.31
C GLU A 98 -34.55 5.94 -8.38
N ARG A 99 -34.71 5.82 -7.06
CA ARG A 99 -33.87 6.54 -6.09
C ARG A 99 -32.40 6.20 -6.27
N ILE A 100 -32.05 4.90 -6.31
CA ILE A 100 -30.67 4.47 -6.51
C ILE A 100 -30.13 5.00 -7.84
N ARG A 101 -30.90 4.89 -8.92
CA ARG A 101 -30.49 5.39 -10.24
C ARG A 101 -30.23 6.90 -10.23
N GLN A 102 -31.09 7.68 -9.59
CA GLN A 102 -30.95 9.13 -9.53
C GLN A 102 -29.78 9.55 -8.66
N THR A 103 -29.62 8.97 -7.47
CA THR A 103 -28.48 9.27 -6.60
C THR A 103 -27.18 8.94 -7.31
N ARG A 104 -27.09 7.76 -7.94
CA ARG A 104 -25.92 7.38 -8.77
C ARG A 104 -25.65 8.39 -9.88
N ASN A 105 -26.66 8.75 -10.67
CA ASN A 105 -26.48 9.69 -11.78
C ASN A 105 -26.09 11.09 -11.29
N ASN A 106 -26.69 11.56 -10.19
CA ASN A 106 -26.38 12.86 -9.59
C ASN A 106 -24.93 12.90 -9.09
N LEU A 107 -24.43 11.81 -8.50
CA LEU A 107 -23.05 11.70 -8.04
C LEU A 107 -22.05 11.58 -9.21
N VAL A 108 -22.39 10.79 -10.24
CA VAL A 108 -21.50 10.55 -11.40
C VAL A 108 -21.35 11.78 -12.29
N HIS A 109 -22.36 12.65 -12.36
CA HIS A 109 -22.35 13.85 -13.19
C HIS A 109 -21.98 15.13 -12.44
N ARG A 110 -21.49 15.04 -11.19
CA ARG A 110 -20.96 16.23 -10.51
C ARG A 110 -19.67 16.70 -11.16
N ILE A 111 -19.51 18.02 -11.21
CA ILE A 111 -18.26 18.68 -11.64
C ILE A 111 -17.21 18.56 -10.52
N ASP A 112 -17.64 18.71 -9.27
CA ASP A 112 -16.82 18.46 -8.09
C ASP A 112 -17.16 17.09 -7.49
N CYS A 113 -16.15 16.25 -7.31
CA CYS A 113 -16.29 14.92 -6.70
C CYS A 113 -16.32 14.96 -5.17
N ASN A 114 -16.15 16.15 -4.57
CA ASN A 114 -16.26 16.33 -3.13
C ASN A 114 -17.70 16.12 -2.65
N VAL A 115 -17.84 15.34 -1.59
CA VAL A 115 -19.08 15.13 -0.84
C VAL A 115 -18.76 15.48 0.60
N THR A 116 -19.56 16.36 1.21
CA THR A 116 -19.36 16.69 2.64
C THR A 116 -19.67 15.47 3.52
N ASP A 117 -19.11 15.39 4.72
CA ASP A 117 -19.41 14.26 5.63
C ASP A 117 -20.90 14.18 5.97
N ILE A 118 -21.59 15.32 6.05
CA ILE A 118 -23.04 15.38 6.29
C ILE A 118 -23.78 14.72 5.12
N GLU A 119 -23.49 15.19 3.91
CA GLU A 119 -24.12 14.68 2.69
C GLU A 119 -23.80 13.19 2.45
N PHE A 120 -22.57 12.77 2.76
CA PHE A 120 -22.16 11.37 2.69
C PHE A 120 -22.98 10.50 3.64
N ASN A 121 -23.14 10.93 4.89
CA ASN A 121 -23.94 10.20 5.88
C ASN A 121 -25.42 10.15 5.50
N GLU A 122 -25.99 11.26 5.00
CA GLU A 122 -27.37 11.28 4.51
C GLU A 122 -27.59 10.28 3.37
N PHE A 123 -26.69 10.23 2.38
CA PHE A 123 -26.76 9.24 1.31
C PHE A 123 -26.62 7.81 1.84
N PHE A 124 -25.66 7.57 2.75
CA PHE A 124 -25.43 6.24 3.29
C PHE A 124 -26.64 5.71 4.07
N ASP A 125 -27.24 6.54 4.91
CA ASP A 125 -28.42 6.16 5.68
C ASP A 125 -29.63 5.89 4.76
N GLU A 126 -29.79 6.69 3.69
CA GLU A 126 -30.80 6.42 2.64
C GLU A 126 -30.53 5.07 1.95
N PHE A 127 -29.29 4.76 1.61
CA PHE A 127 -28.92 3.49 0.96
C PHE A 127 -29.09 2.26 1.86
N ILE A 128 -28.81 2.37 3.16
CA ILE A 128 -29.08 1.30 4.12
C ILE A 128 -30.58 0.99 4.17
N GLU A 129 -31.41 2.03 4.29
CA GLU A 129 -32.87 1.88 4.28
C GLU A 129 -33.41 1.32 2.96
N LEU A 130 -32.80 1.69 1.83
CA LEU A 130 -33.11 1.12 0.51
C LEU A 130 -32.74 -0.37 0.45
N GLY A 131 -31.52 -0.71 0.88
CA GLY A 131 -31.03 -2.09 0.95
C GLY A 131 -31.98 -2.97 1.76
N ARG A 132 -32.39 -2.50 2.95
CA ARG A 132 -33.35 -3.18 3.83
C ARG A 132 -34.69 -3.44 3.14
N ARG A 133 -35.27 -2.44 2.47
CA ARG A 133 -36.55 -2.61 1.74
C ARG A 133 -36.43 -3.61 0.58
N ILE A 134 -35.32 -3.56 -0.14
CA ILE A 134 -35.05 -4.49 -1.25
C ILE A 134 -34.83 -5.91 -0.72
N ASP A 135 -34.13 -6.07 0.39
CA ASP A 135 -33.94 -7.38 1.04
C ASP A 135 -35.27 -8.00 1.46
N VAL A 136 -36.15 -7.21 2.09
CA VAL A 136 -37.52 -7.62 2.41
C VAL A 136 -38.28 -8.00 1.15
N TYR A 137 -38.20 -7.19 0.09
CA TYR A 137 -38.85 -7.50 -1.18
C TYR A 137 -38.32 -8.80 -1.78
N LEU A 138 -37.01 -9.08 -1.71
CA LEU A 138 -36.39 -10.29 -2.24
C LEU A 138 -36.63 -11.52 -1.35
N GLY A 139 -36.98 -11.33 -0.07
CA GLY A 139 -37.14 -12.40 0.91
C GLY A 139 -35.82 -12.86 1.51
N LYS A 140 -34.82 -11.97 1.57
CA LYS A 140 -33.51 -12.27 2.14
C LYS A 140 -33.55 -12.28 3.67
N PRO A 141 -32.80 -13.17 4.34
CA PRO A 141 -32.66 -13.15 5.78
C PRO A 141 -31.81 -11.94 6.24
N ASN A 142 -32.10 -11.41 7.43
CA ASN A 142 -31.46 -10.20 8.00
C ASN A 142 -29.93 -10.26 8.05
N ASN A 143 -29.32 -11.46 8.02
CA ASN A 143 -27.87 -11.64 8.15
C ASN A 143 -27.12 -11.75 6.81
N VAL A 144 -27.80 -11.76 5.66
CA VAL A 144 -27.21 -12.01 4.31
C VAL A 144 -27.81 -11.08 3.24
N GLY A 145 -28.10 -9.83 3.60
CA GLY A 145 -28.78 -8.84 2.76
C GLY A 145 -27.91 -7.66 2.31
N PHE A 146 -28.41 -6.90 1.34
CA PHE A 146 -27.82 -5.64 0.88
C PHE A 146 -27.69 -4.61 2.00
N GLU A 147 -28.60 -4.57 2.98
CA GLU A 147 -28.48 -3.70 4.16
C GLU A 147 -27.14 -3.93 4.88
N LYS A 148 -26.79 -5.20 5.10
CA LYS A 148 -25.56 -5.60 5.77
C LYS A 148 -24.34 -5.31 4.90
N ASP A 149 -24.41 -5.61 3.60
CA ASP A 149 -23.34 -5.30 2.65
C ASP A 149 -23.03 -3.79 2.64
N ILE A 150 -24.06 -2.94 2.54
CA ILE A 150 -23.94 -1.48 2.54
C ILE A 150 -23.39 -0.98 3.88
N THR A 151 -23.87 -1.54 5.00
CA THR A 151 -23.35 -1.21 6.33
C THR A 151 -21.88 -1.58 6.47
N TYR A 152 -21.49 -2.75 5.96
CA TYR A 152 -20.08 -3.17 5.91
C TYR A 152 -19.25 -2.20 5.06
N PHE A 153 -19.74 -1.72 3.91
CA PHE A 153 -19.00 -0.75 3.10
C PHE A 153 -18.77 0.60 3.80
N LYS A 154 -19.59 0.97 4.79
CA LYS A 154 -19.34 2.17 5.62
C LYS A 154 -18.06 2.05 6.45
N THR A 155 -17.67 0.82 6.82
CA THR A 155 -16.51 0.52 7.68
C THR A 155 -15.40 -0.23 6.94
N CYS A 156 -15.67 -0.72 5.73
CA CYS A 156 -14.73 -1.49 4.93
C CYS A 156 -13.57 -0.60 4.47
N PRO A 157 -12.33 -0.97 4.78
CA PRO A 157 -11.18 -0.16 4.40
C PRO A 157 -10.85 -0.24 2.91
N MET A 158 -11.23 -1.33 2.24
CA MET A 158 -11.03 -1.53 0.81
C MET A 158 -11.96 -2.63 0.32
N ASP A 159 -12.77 -2.35 -0.70
CA ASP A 159 -13.57 -3.38 -1.37
C ASP A 159 -12.65 -4.53 -1.84
N GLU A 160 -13.00 -5.77 -1.49
CA GLU A 160 -12.18 -6.96 -1.73
C GLU A 160 -11.87 -7.15 -3.23
N TYR A 161 -12.81 -6.79 -4.11
CA TYR A 161 -12.61 -6.83 -5.55
C TYR A 161 -11.61 -5.75 -6.02
N LEU A 162 -11.68 -4.54 -5.45
CA LEU A 162 -10.69 -3.51 -5.68
C LEU A 162 -9.31 -3.96 -5.19
N GLN A 163 -9.20 -4.52 -3.98
CA GLN A 163 -7.94 -5.05 -3.45
C GLN A 163 -7.35 -6.10 -4.40
N TRP A 164 -8.16 -7.07 -4.82
CA TRP A 164 -7.74 -8.06 -5.81
C TRP A 164 -7.32 -7.42 -7.14
N LYS A 165 -8.01 -6.38 -7.60
CA LYS A 165 -7.63 -5.64 -8.81
C LYS A 165 -6.27 -4.96 -8.67
N TYR A 166 -5.89 -4.47 -7.47
CA TYR A 166 -4.56 -3.91 -7.23
C TYR A 166 -3.48 -4.97 -7.15
N ILE A 167 -3.72 -6.05 -6.42
CA ILE A 167 -2.80 -7.20 -6.35
C ILE A 167 -2.55 -7.71 -7.77
N ARG A 168 -3.62 -7.95 -8.51
CA ARG A 168 -3.55 -8.38 -9.91
C ARG A 168 -2.91 -7.33 -10.81
N ALA A 169 -3.15 -6.04 -10.61
CA ALA A 169 -2.48 -5.00 -11.38
C ALA A 169 -0.98 -4.96 -11.09
N ILE A 170 -0.55 -5.20 -9.85
CA ILE A 170 0.87 -5.33 -9.50
C ILE A 170 1.47 -6.58 -10.15
N GLU A 171 0.77 -7.72 -10.10
CA GLU A 171 1.18 -8.95 -10.79
C GLU A 171 1.23 -8.77 -12.32
N GLU A 172 0.24 -8.09 -12.91
CA GLU A 172 0.19 -7.79 -14.33
C GLU A 172 1.26 -6.76 -14.73
N ILE A 173 1.54 -5.74 -13.90
CA ILE A 173 2.66 -4.82 -14.11
C ILE A 173 3.98 -5.57 -14.04
N ALA A 174 4.17 -6.48 -13.08
CA ALA A 174 5.35 -7.33 -13.01
C ALA A 174 5.47 -8.18 -14.30
N CYS A 175 4.40 -8.85 -14.72
CA CYS A 175 4.39 -9.69 -15.94
C CYS A 175 4.53 -8.89 -17.25
N LEU A 176 3.96 -7.69 -17.34
CA LEU A 176 4.11 -6.79 -18.50
C LEU A 176 5.51 -6.18 -18.54
N LYS A 177 6.08 -5.83 -17.37
CA LYS A 177 7.48 -5.41 -17.25
C LYS A 177 8.42 -6.53 -17.67
N GLU A 178 8.17 -7.80 -17.30
CA GLU A 178 8.92 -8.96 -17.79
C GLU A 178 8.89 -9.09 -19.33
N LYS A 179 7.74 -8.84 -19.96
CA LYS A 179 7.58 -8.98 -21.43
C LYS A 179 8.13 -7.80 -22.23
N GLY A 180 8.18 -6.61 -21.63
CA GLY A 180 8.63 -5.37 -22.27
C GLY A 180 10.08 -4.98 -21.97
N ARG A 181 10.72 -5.60 -20.98
CA ARG A 181 12.11 -5.34 -20.60
C ARG A 181 13.02 -6.45 -21.08
N LEU A 182 13.70 -6.20 -22.18
CA LEU A 182 14.98 -6.85 -22.44
C LEU A 182 16.07 -6.15 -21.61
N TYR A 183 16.01 -6.26 -20.28
CA TYR A 183 17.27 -6.15 -19.54
C TYR A 183 17.93 -7.50 -19.74
N THR A 184 18.84 -7.60 -20.71
CA THR A 184 19.72 -8.75 -20.81
C THR A 184 20.60 -8.76 -19.55
N ASN A 185 20.07 -9.23 -18.43
CA ASN A 185 20.83 -9.70 -17.28
C ASN A 185 22.06 -8.82 -16.96
N LYS A 186 21.85 -7.52 -16.77
CA LYS A 186 22.94 -6.54 -16.65
C LYS A 186 23.16 -6.24 -15.18
N ILE A 187 24.15 -6.91 -14.58
CA ILE A 187 24.71 -6.50 -13.29
C ILE A 187 25.69 -5.37 -13.58
N VAL A 188 25.40 -4.18 -13.04
CA VAL A 188 26.30 -3.03 -13.15
C VAL A 188 27.13 -2.98 -11.87
N PHE A 189 28.37 -3.48 -11.95
CA PHE A 189 29.35 -3.37 -10.87
C PHE A 189 29.92 -1.95 -10.83
N ARG A 190 29.69 -1.23 -9.74
CA ARG A 190 30.28 0.10 -9.53
C ARG A 190 30.81 0.21 -8.12
N VAL A 191 32.09 0.56 -8.02
CA VAL A 191 32.74 0.82 -6.73
C VAL A 191 32.60 2.32 -6.48
N TYR A 192 31.85 2.69 -5.45
CA TYR A 192 31.71 4.10 -5.07
C TYR A 192 32.57 4.37 -3.83
N TYR A 193 33.62 5.15 -4.03
CA TYR A 193 34.39 5.68 -2.91
C TYR A 193 33.63 6.87 -2.35
N GLY A 194 33.52 6.95 -1.02
CA GLY A 194 32.80 8.02 -0.33
C GLY A 194 32.96 9.37 -1.02
N THR A 195 31.82 9.93 -1.50
CA THR A 195 31.56 11.19 -2.25
C THR A 195 30.97 11.08 -3.67
N THR A 196 30.88 9.91 -4.30
CA THR A 196 30.36 9.81 -5.70
C THR A 196 28.83 9.60 -5.81
N ILE A 197 28.04 10.28 -4.98
CA ILE A 197 26.55 10.31 -5.07
C ILE A 197 26.12 10.66 -6.51
N GLU A 198 26.81 11.62 -7.13
CA GLU A 198 26.53 12.09 -8.48
C GLU A 198 26.74 11.02 -9.56
N ASP A 199 27.72 10.13 -9.39
CA ASP A 199 27.97 9.02 -10.31
C ASP A 199 26.91 7.93 -10.14
N LEU A 200 26.52 7.62 -8.89
CA LEU A 200 25.39 6.71 -8.63
C LEU A 200 24.10 7.25 -9.27
N ILE A 201 23.84 8.56 -9.11
CA ILE A 201 22.66 9.19 -9.71
C ILE A 201 22.76 9.19 -11.24
N ARG A 202 23.93 9.42 -11.83
CA ARG A 202 24.13 9.31 -13.28
C ARG A 202 23.83 7.90 -13.79
N ASP A 203 24.37 6.87 -13.14
CA ASP A 203 24.15 5.48 -13.53
C ASP A 203 22.67 5.08 -13.37
N VAL A 204 22.00 5.49 -12.28
CA VAL A 204 20.55 5.22 -12.11
C VAL A 204 19.75 5.93 -13.20
N LYS A 205 20.10 7.17 -13.61
CA LYS A 205 19.41 7.87 -14.71
C LYS A 205 19.60 7.20 -16.05
N ASP A 206 20.85 6.97 -16.45
CA ASP A 206 21.18 6.50 -17.79
C ASP A 206 20.48 5.17 -18.07
N GLU A 207 20.41 4.31 -17.05
CA GLU A 207 19.81 3.00 -17.20
C GLU A 207 18.29 2.99 -16.97
N THR A 208 17.72 3.90 -16.15
CA THR A 208 16.26 4.03 -16.04
C THR A 208 15.62 4.77 -17.23
N ALA A 209 16.38 5.57 -17.98
CA ALA A 209 15.91 6.28 -19.17
C ALA A 209 15.62 5.33 -20.36
N ILE A 210 16.32 4.21 -20.47
CA ILE A 210 16.17 3.22 -21.55
C ILE A 210 14.79 2.55 -21.52
N GLY A 211 14.16 2.45 -20.34
CA GLY A 211 12.82 1.86 -20.17
C GLY A 211 11.64 2.80 -20.47
N ALA A 212 11.89 4.09 -20.77
CA ALA A 212 10.83 5.11 -20.88
C ALA A 212 10.23 5.28 -22.30
N GLN A 213 10.81 4.66 -23.34
CA GLN A 213 10.25 4.68 -24.68
C GLN A 213 9.38 3.45 -24.95
N CYS A 214 8.09 3.52 -24.57
CA CYS A 214 7.09 2.73 -25.26
C CYS A 214 5.74 3.46 -25.30
N PRO A 215 5.33 4.05 -26.44
CA PRO A 215 4.00 4.59 -26.60
C PRO A 215 3.02 3.43 -26.77
N ILE A 216 2.13 3.24 -25.79
CA ILE A 216 1.01 2.29 -25.92
C ILE A 216 0.05 2.83 -26.98
N LYS A 217 0.28 2.47 -28.25
CA LYS A 217 -0.81 2.40 -29.23
C LYS A 217 -1.55 1.10 -29.01
N SER A 218 -2.79 1.24 -28.58
CA SER A 218 -3.85 0.25 -28.53
C SER A 218 -3.78 -0.80 -29.66
N SER A 219 -3.73 -2.08 -29.32
CA SER A 219 -4.53 -3.18 -29.89
C SER A 219 -3.90 -4.54 -29.56
N LEU A 220 -4.75 -5.59 -29.60
CA LEU A 220 -4.50 -7.04 -29.57
C LEU A 220 -5.03 -7.69 -28.29
N GLN A 221 -6.28 -8.17 -28.31
CA GLN A 221 -6.75 -9.44 -28.90
C GLN A 221 -6.11 -10.66 -28.23
N THR A 222 -6.91 -11.24 -27.34
CA THR A 222 -6.73 -12.51 -26.65
C THR A 222 -6.72 -13.68 -27.65
N THR A 223 -5.70 -14.53 -27.57
CA THR A 223 -5.81 -15.94 -27.98
C THR A 223 -5.30 -16.83 -26.85
N ALA A 224 -6.14 -17.78 -26.45
CA ALA A 224 -5.89 -18.75 -25.39
C ALA A 224 -5.20 -20.00 -25.96
N VAL A 225 -4.25 -20.57 -25.22
CA VAL A 225 -3.74 -21.92 -25.48
C VAL A 225 -3.77 -22.76 -24.19
N LYS A 226 -4.20 -24.01 -24.37
CA LYS A 226 -4.64 -25.00 -23.40
C LYS A 226 -3.50 -25.62 -22.59
N ARG A 227 -3.78 -25.95 -21.32
CA ARG A 227 -3.00 -26.85 -20.48
C ARG A 227 -3.06 -28.29 -21.01
N LYS A 228 -1.94 -29.01 -20.92
CA LYS A 228 -1.88 -30.47 -20.80
C LYS A 228 -1.04 -30.82 -19.58
N THR A 229 -1.61 -31.67 -18.75
CA THR A 229 -1.06 -32.40 -17.60
C THR A 229 -0.28 -33.63 -18.07
N GLU A 230 0.79 -34.01 -17.36
CA GLU A 230 1.14 -35.41 -17.06
C GLU A 230 2.32 -35.51 -16.06
N ASN A 231 1.94 -35.97 -14.85
CA ASN A 231 2.50 -36.96 -13.92
C ASN A 231 4.01 -37.20 -13.65
N ASP A 232 4.27 -37.24 -12.34
CA ASP A 232 5.03 -38.19 -11.51
C ASP A 232 6.51 -38.49 -11.80
N THR A 233 7.36 -38.20 -10.81
CA THR A 233 7.83 -39.24 -9.86
C THR A 233 8.72 -38.64 -8.75
N THR A 234 8.34 -38.87 -7.50
CA THR A 234 9.18 -38.78 -6.30
C THR A 234 9.98 -40.08 -6.09
N PRO A 235 11.19 -39.99 -5.52
CA PRO A 235 11.59 -40.98 -4.52
C PRO A 235 12.08 -40.34 -3.21
N THR A 236 12.02 -41.18 -2.19
CA THR A 236 11.96 -40.88 -0.76
C THR A 236 13.18 -41.49 -0.04
N TYR A 237 13.43 -41.00 1.19
CA TYR A 237 14.31 -41.54 2.25
C TYR A 237 15.83 -41.36 2.02
N GLU A 238 16.65 -40.99 3.01
CA GLU A 238 16.71 -41.45 4.40
C GLU A 238 17.60 -40.49 5.24
N SER A 239 17.25 -40.27 6.51
CA SER A 239 18.05 -39.57 7.54
C SER A 239 19.07 -40.52 8.20
N PRO A 240 20.15 -39.96 8.79
CA PRO A 240 20.66 -40.54 10.03
C PRO A 240 20.87 -39.50 11.15
N ASP A 241 20.38 -39.85 12.35
CA ASP A 241 20.71 -39.27 13.65
C ASP A 241 22.15 -39.65 14.07
N ASP A 242 22.84 -38.74 14.76
CA ASP A 242 23.09 -38.81 16.23
C ASP A 242 24.46 -38.24 16.68
N SER A 243 24.46 -37.70 17.91
CA SER A 243 25.56 -37.37 18.83
C SER A 243 26.29 -36.01 18.75
N SER A 244 25.74 -35.06 19.53
CA SER A 244 26.35 -34.35 20.69
C SER A 244 27.85 -33.98 20.70
N GLU A 245 28.17 -32.69 20.88
CA GLU A 245 28.62 -32.10 22.16
C GLU A 245 29.11 -30.63 22.02
N GLU A 246 29.06 -29.92 23.15
CA GLU A 246 29.68 -28.64 23.54
C GLU A 246 29.03 -27.30 23.13
N GLU A 247 28.15 -26.85 24.03
CA GLU A 247 27.78 -25.47 24.28
C GLU A 247 29.01 -24.63 24.66
N ILE A 248 29.24 -23.53 23.93
CA ILE A 248 30.03 -22.39 24.42
C ILE A 248 29.10 -21.19 24.52
N GLU A 249 28.74 -20.90 25.77
CA GLU A 249 27.96 -19.77 26.23
C GLU A 249 28.81 -18.47 26.22
N ASN A 250 28.19 -17.38 25.76
CA ASN A 250 28.48 -15.94 25.99
C ASN A 250 28.84 -15.09 24.76
N ASP A 251 27.83 -14.44 24.20
CA ASP A 251 27.84 -12.97 24.10
C ASP A 251 26.38 -12.47 24.25
N LYS A 252 26.12 -11.64 25.27
CA LYS A 252 24.76 -11.16 25.60
C LYS A 252 24.39 -10.03 24.65
N THR A 253 23.71 -10.34 23.55
CA THR A 253 22.96 -9.35 22.77
C THR A 253 21.79 -8.79 23.60
N PRO A 254 21.48 -7.48 23.56
CA PRO A 254 20.33 -6.93 24.25
C PRO A 254 19.04 -7.57 23.69
N THR A 255 18.22 -8.13 24.56
CA THR A 255 16.94 -8.77 24.23
C THR A 255 16.04 -7.80 23.47
N CYS A 256 15.67 -8.16 22.23
CA CYS A 256 14.71 -7.41 21.43
C CYS A 256 13.33 -7.50 22.10
N LYS A 257 12.74 -6.37 22.47
CA LYS A 257 11.38 -6.33 23.01
C LYS A 257 10.35 -6.76 21.96
N SER A 258 9.24 -7.33 22.41
CA SER A 258 8.13 -7.74 21.54
C SER A 258 7.26 -6.55 21.08
N GLU A 259 6.54 -6.68 19.95
CA GLU A 259 5.56 -5.66 19.49
C GLU A 259 4.52 -5.34 20.57
N THR A 260 4.11 -6.35 21.33
CA THR A 260 3.18 -6.19 22.46
C THR A 260 3.73 -5.32 23.57
N GLU A 261 5.02 -5.47 23.92
CA GLU A 261 5.66 -4.61 24.94
C GLU A 261 5.73 -3.16 24.46
N LEU A 262 6.10 -2.93 23.20
CA LEU A 262 6.15 -1.58 22.64
C LEU A 262 4.76 -0.91 22.64
N LEU A 263 3.73 -1.65 22.24
CA LEU A 263 2.36 -1.14 22.25
C LEU A 263 1.88 -0.83 23.67
N SER A 264 2.27 -1.63 24.66
CA SER A 264 2.02 -1.37 26.09
C SER A 264 2.60 -0.05 26.53
N GLU A 265 3.89 0.13 26.25
CA GLU A 265 4.67 1.29 26.67
C GLU A 265 4.18 2.59 26.01
N LEU A 266 3.74 2.51 24.75
CA LEU A 266 3.15 3.62 24.02
C LEU A 266 1.66 3.86 24.36
N GLY A 267 1.03 3.01 25.18
CA GLY A 267 -0.40 3.12 25.48
C GLY A 267 -1.31 2.82 24.29
N LEU A 268 -0.84 2.02 23.33
CA LEU A 268 -1.50 1.72 22.05
C LEU A 268 -2.16 0.33 22.00
N GLU A 269 -2.02 -0.52 23.02
CA GLU A 269 -2.55 -1.90 23.03
C GLU A 269 -4.03 -2.00 22.65
N MET A 270 -4.86 -1.15 23.27
CA MET A 270 -6.31 -1.15 23.06
C MET A 270 -6.69 -0.73 21.65
N TYR A 271 -5.81 0.05 20.99
CA TYR A 271 -6.00 0.57 19.64
C TYR A 271 -5.46 -0.37 18.56
N TYR A 272 -4.67 -1.37 18.94
CA TYR A 272 -4.16 -2.35 18.00
C TYR A 272 -5.18 -3.48 17.72
N PRO A 273 -5.25 -4.00 16.49
CA PRO A 273 -4.87 -3.34 15.24
C PRO A 273 -6.01 -2.43 14.74
N ASP A 274 -5.68 -1.36 14.01
CA ASP A 274 -6.61 -0.55 13.20
C ASP A 274 -7.79 0.12 13.93
N LYS A 275 -7.72 0.37 15.24
CA LYS A 275 -8.84 0.96 16.02
C LYS A 275 -8.72 2.46 16.30
N ILE A 276 -7.60 3.13 16.02
CA ILE A 276 -7.57 4.61 16.05
C ILE A 276 -8.40 5.12 14.88
N ASP A 277 -9.51 5.76 15.19
CA ASP A 277 -10.44 6.28 14.18
C ASP A 277 -10.37 7.81 14.04
N LEU A 278 -11.20 8.39 13.18
CA LEU A 278 -11.25 9.84 12.99
C LEU A 278 -11.71 10.59 14.25
N PHE A 279 -12.54 9.96 15.09
CA PHE A 279 -13.05 10.58 16.29
C PHE A 279 -11.93 10.72 17.34
N ASP A 280 -11.04 9.73 17.44
CA ASP A 280 -9.83 9.83 18.25
C ASP A 280 -8.92 10.96 17.75
N ILE A 281 -8.74 11.06 16.43
CA ILE A 281 -7.93 12.12 15.82
C ILE A 281 -8.48 13.52 16.10
N VAL A 282 -9.79 13.74 15.99
CA VAL A 282 -10.43 15.05 16.22
C VAL A 282 -10.33 15.48 17.70
N LYS A 283 -10.22 14.52 18.63
CA LYS A 283 -10.09 14.80 20.06
C LYS A 283 -8.68 15.16 20.50
N ILE A 284 -7.67 15.03 19.63
CA ILE A 284 -6.30 15.40 19.96
C ILE A 284 -6.30 16.90 20.31
N GLN A 285 -5.92 17.22 21.55
CA GLN A 285 -5.84 18.61 22.03
C GLN A 285 -4.37 19.04 22.13
N PRO A 286 -4.03 20.27 21.71
CA PRO A 286 -2.68 20.82 21.83
C PRO A 286 -2.39 21.16 23.29
N SER A 287 -1.95 20.20 24.11
CA SER A 287 -1.62 20.43 25.52
C SER A 287 -0.83 19.28 26.14
N TYR A 288 0.42 19.09 25.72
CA TYR A 288 1.35 18.23 26.46
C TYR A 288 2.52 19.07 26.98
N SER A 289 2.31 19.76 28.10
CA SER A 289 3.38 20.47 28.81
C SER A 289 4.36 19.52 29.52
N ASN A 290 4.01 18.24 29.64
CA ASN A 290 4.84 17.16 30.18
C ASN A 290 4.65 15.91 29.29
N ILE A 291 5.53 15.70 28.31
CA ILE A 291 5.46 14.55 27.41
C ILE A 291 5.79 13.27 28.21
N LYS A 292 4.87 12.30 28.17
CA LYS A 292 5.07 10.93 28.67
C LYS A 292 5.12 9.97 27.49
N LEU A 293 5.73 8.80 27.67
CA LEU A 293 5.82 7.76 26.62
C LEU A 293 4.44 7.37 26.05
N SER A 294 3.42 7.26 26.91
CA SER A 294 2.02 7.01 26.51
C SER A 294 1.37 8.13 25.70
N ASN A 295 1.96 9.34 25.73
CA ASN A 295 1.41 10.53 25.09
C ASN A 295 2.12 10.84 23.76
N ILE A 296 3.33 10.32 23.57
CA ILE A 296 4.13 10.50 22.34
C ILE A 296 3.36 10.14 21.06
N PRO A 297 2.59 9.03 20.99
CA PRO A 297 1.80 8.73 19.81
C PRO A 297 0.84 9.85 19.41
N TRP A 298 0.21 10.49 20.39
CA TRP A 298 -0.78 11.54 20.15
C TRP A 298 -0.10 12.84 19.71
N VAL A 299 1.03 13.20 20.31
CA VAL A 299 1.86 14.34 19.88
C VAL A 299 2.36 14.13 18.44
N PHE A 300 2.80 12.91 18.12
CA PHE A 300 3.24 12.56 16.77
C PHE A 300 2.11 12.73 15.75
N LEU A 301 0.93 12.19 16.05
CA LEU A 301 -0.25 12.33 15.20
C LEU A 301 -0.64 13.80 15.02
N GLU A 302 -0.66 14.58 16.11
CA GLU A 302 -0.92 16.02 16.10
C GLU A 302 0.03 16.76 15.14
N ASN A 303 1.33 16.51 15.28
CA ASN A 303 2.37 17.14 14.47
C ASN A 303 2.21 16.78 12.99
N ILE A 304 1.96 15.52 12.66
CA ILE A 304 1.75 15.07 11.28
C ILE A 304 0.49 15.72 10.68
N ILE A 305 -0.62 15.74 11.41
CA ILE A 305 -1.89 16.33 10.93
C ILE A 305 -1.74 17.84 10.68
N SER A 306 -1.00 18.50 11.55
CA SER A 306 -0.67 19.92 11.49
C SER A 306 0.41 20.27 10.45
N LEU A 307 0.86 19.29 9.65
CA LEU A 307 1.89 19.45 8.63
C LEU A 307 3.24 19.93 9.17
N ASN A 308 3.57 19.55 10.40
CA ASN A 308 4.90 19.74 10.94
C ASN A 308 5.87 18.75 10.30
N TYR A 309 6.83 19.24 9.52
CA TYR A 309 7.82 18.39 8.84
C TYR A 309 8.91 17.87 9.79
N ASN A 310 9.09 18.51 10.95
CA ASN A 310 9.98 18.07 12.03
C ASN A 310 9.27 17.15 13.05
N ALA A 311 8.04 16.67 12.74
CA ALA A 311 7.21 15.90 13.66
C ALA A 311 7.93 14.73 14.37
N ARG A 312 8.90 14.10 13.68
CA ARG A 312 9.71 13.01 14.23
C ARG A 312 10.83 13.51 15.13
N ASP A 313 11.49 14.59 14.73
CA ASP A 313 12.76 15.01 15.33
C ASP A 313 12.51 15.87 16.57
N GLU A 314 11.57 16.82 16.52
CA GLU A 314 11.24 17.71 17.66
C GLU A 314 10.78 16.96 18.90
N ILE A 315 9.90 15.96 18.74
CA ILE A 315 9.40 15.15 19.86
C ILE A 315 10.57 14.48 20.59
N LEU A 316 11.54 13.99 19.82
CA LEU A 316 12.65 13.18 20.34
C LEU A 316 13.81 14.04 20.87
N GLU A 317 14.05 15.21 20.28
CA GLU A 317 15.00 16.19 20.79
C GLU A 317 14.58 16.70 22.17
N GLU A 318 13.29 17.01 22.36
CA GLU A 318 12.77 17.42 23.68
C GLU A 318 12.96 16.32 24.73
N GLN A 319 12.83 15.03 24.35
CA GLN A 319 13.12 13.92 25.25
C GLN A 319 14.61 13.81 25.60
N LEU A 320 15.49 14.01 24.61
CA LEU A 320 16.93 14.00 24.82
C LEU A 320 17.35 15.13 25.77
N GLU A 321 16.75 16.31 25.68
CA GLU A 321 17.01 17.43 26.58
C GLU A 321 16.51 17.17 28.01
N GLN A 322 15.32 16.60 28.17
CA GLN A 322 14.78 16.22 29.48
C GLN A 322 15.66 15.15 30.18
N SER A 323 16.26 14.23 29.41
CA SER A 323 17.16 13.19 29.95
C SER A 323 18.52 13.72 30.42
N LYS A 324 19.01 14.84 29.87
CA LYS A 324 20.31 15.44 30.23
C LYS A 324 20.30 16.19 31.56
N CYS A 325 19.12 16.45 32.14
CA CYS A 325 18.97 17.15 33.42
C CYS A 325 19.30 16.28 34.66
N VAL A 326 19.85 15.07 34.48
CA VAL A 326 20.34 14.21 35.56
C VAL A 326 21.84 14.47 35.79
N PRO A 327 22.31 14.83 37.01
CA PRO A 327 23.70 15.22 37.24
C PRO A 327 24.75 14.15 36.89
N ASP A 328 25.85 14.60 36.30
CA ASP A 328 26.95 13.85 35.67
C ASP A 328 27.83 12.95 36.60
N GLU A 329 27.46 12.70 37.86
CA GLU A 329 28.34 11.99 38.80
C GLU A 329 28.29 10.45 38.74
N PHE A 330 27.45 9.84 37.88
CA PHE A 330 27.29 8.37 37.83
C PHE A 330 27.57 7.72 36.46
N ASN A 331 28.36 8.36 35.61
CA ASN A 331 28.81 7.76 34.35
C ASN A 331 29.98 6.78 34.57
N LYS A 332 29.69 5.57 35.06
CA LYS A 332 30.59 4.40 34.90
C LYS A 332 29.97 2.99 34.99
N GLN A 333 28.65 2.83 35.14
CA GLN A 333 28.01 1.50 35.05
C GLN A 333 26.67 1.59 34.31
N VAL A 334 26.72 1.24 33.02
CA VAL A 334 25.56 1.27 32.09
C VAL A 334 24.50 0.22 32.46
N ASP A 335 24.84 -0.79 33.27
CA ASP A 335 23.92 -1.88 33.62
C ASP A 335 23.07 -1.63 34.88
N PHE A 336 23.38 -0.61 35.70
CA PHE A 336 22.65 -0.34 36.95
C PHE A 336 21.52 0.71 36.77
N LEU A 337 21.59 1.54 35.73
CA LEU A 337 20.60 2.60 35.44
C LEU A 337 19.27 2.06 34.90
N ASP A 338 19.26 0.89 34.25
CA ASP A 338 18.05 0.28 33.69
C ASP A 338 17.04 -0.14 34.78
N ASN A 339 17.50 -0.42 36.00
CA ASN A 339 16.63 -0.81 37.12
C ASN A 339 16.04 0.37 37.91
N LEU A 340 16.54 1.59 37.72
CA LEU A 340 16.13 2.76 38.52
C LEU A 340 15.25 3.76 37.75
N LEU A 341 15.22 3.71 36.41
CA LEU A 341 14.57 4.69 35.53
C LEU A 341 13.46 4.09 34.64
N GLY A 342 12.74 3.08 35.12
CA GLY A 342 11.91 2.14 34.32
C GLY A 342 11.01 2.67 33.18
N SER A 343 10.66 3.97 33.11
CA SER A 343 9.99 4.61 31.96
C SER A 343 10.87 5.60 31.16
N ASP A 344 11.81 6.29 31.83
CA ASP A 344 12.66 7.35 31.23
C ASP A 344 13.87 6.77 30.48
N ALA A 345 14.36 5.60 30.90
CA ALA A 345 15.40 4.86 30.16
C ALA A 345 14.89 4.33 28.80
N LEU A 346 13.58 4.22 28.62
CA LEU A 346 12.96 3.74 27.39
C LEU A 346 12.70 4.85 26.38
N LEU A 347 12.36 6.05 26.86
CA LEU A 347 12.22 7.24 26.05
C LEU A 347 13.50 7.56 25.26
N THR A 348 14.66 7.33 25.87
CA THR A 348 15.98 7.52 25.23
C THR A 348 16.36 6.39 24.25
N ARG A 349 15.58 5.31 24.18
CA ARG A 349 15.82 4.14 23.31
C ARG A 349 14.78 3.98 22.20
N LEU A 350 13.64 4.67 22.27
CA LEU A 350 12.56 4.56 21.29
C LEU A 350 13.03 4.99 19.90
N ASN A 351 13.06 4.05 18.96
CA ASN A 351 13.41 4.36 17.58
C ASN A 351 12.25 5.10 16.88
N PRO A 352 12.50 6.22 16.17
CA PRO A 352 11.45 6.99 15.49
C PRO A 352 10.64 6.15 14.47
N ILE A 353 11.28 5.13 13.89
CA ILE A 353 10.66 4.26 12.89
C ILE A 353 9.73 3.25 13.57
N ASP A 354 10.14 2.70 14.72
CA ASP A 354 9.27 1.82 15.52
C ASP A 354 8.03 2.58 16.00
N LEU A 355 8.20 3.83 16.46
CA LEU A 355 7.09 4.71 16.79
C LEU A 355 6.15 4.89 15.60
N THR A 356 6.70 5.21 14.42
CA THR A 356 5.92 5.41 13.20
C THR A 356 5.13 4.15 12.83
N VAL A 357 5.76 2.97 12.88
CA VAL A 357 5.12 1.69 12.53
C VAL A 357 4.05 1.29 13.54
N ALA A 358 4.33 1.44 14.85
CA ALA A 358 3.38 1.14 15.91
C ALA A 358 2.10 1.98 15.77
N ILE A 359 2.24 3.29 15.60
CA ILE A 359 1.11 4.20 15.36
C ILE A 359 0.37 3.80 14.08
N PHE A 360 1.11 3.59 12.99
CA PHE A 360 0.50 3.26 11.71
C PHE A 360 -0.31 1.96 11.79
N ASN A 361 0.16 0.94 12.50
CA ASN A 361 -0.56 -0.33 12.72
C ASN A 361 -1.81 -0.21 13.63
N CYS A 362 -1.88 0.82 14.47
CA CYS A 362 -3.06 1.12 15.27
C CYS A 362 -4.09 1.96 14.52
N CYS A 363 -3.70 2.67 13.46
CA CYS A 363 -4.59 3.53 12.70
C CYS A 363 -5.58 2.75 11.81
N SER A 364 -6.85 3.10 11.91
CA SER A 364 -7.85 2.65 10.95
C SER A 364 -7.43 3.03 9.52
N PRO A 365 -7.86 2.30 8.47
CA PRO A 365 -7.35 2.56 7.12
C PRO A 365 -7.70 3.94 6.55
N VAL A 366 -8.77 4.57 7.03
CA VAL A 366 -9.10 5.97 6.72
C VAL A 366 -8.06 6.91 7.34
N VAL A 367 -7.72 6.69 8.61
CA VAL A 367 -6.70 7.47 9.33
C VAL A 367 -5.31 7.25 8.71
N LYS A 368 -4.94 6.00 8.38
CA LYS A 368 -3.69 5.70 7.65
C LYS A 368 -3.58 6.51 6.35
N GLN A 369 -4.67 6.65 5.61
CA GLN A 369 -4.70 7.42 4.37
C GLN A 369 -4.52 8.93 4.60
N ILE A 370 -5.07 9.47 5.69
CA ILE A 370 -4.82 10.86 6.09
C ILE A 370 -3.36 11.05 6.49
N ILE A 371 -2.84 10.19 7.37
CA ILE A 371 -1.45 10.24 7.83
C ILE A 371 -0.49 10.11 6.65
N ALA A 372 -0.67 9.13 5.75
CA ALA A 372 0.16 8.96 4.57
C ALA A 372 0.14 10.20 3.64
N SER A 373 -1.04 10.80 3.44
CA SER A 373 -1.17 12.04 2.66
C SER A 373 -0.42 13.20 3.32
N LYS A 374 -0.50 13.34 4.64
CA LYS A 374 0.20 14.37 5.41
C LYS A 374 1.70 14.16 5.45
N MET A 375 2.16 12.93 5.67
CA MET A 375 3.57 12.54 5.59
C MET A 375 4.15 12.85 4.21
N PHE A 376 3.41 12.57 3.12
CA PHE A 376 3.82 12.94 1.77
C PHE A 376 3.99 14.46 1.61
N MET A 377 3.02 15.25 2.09
CA MET A 377 3.10 16.72 2.06
C MET A 377 4.32 17.24 2.85
N CYS A 378 4.63 16.61 3.98
CA CYS A 378 5.82 16.88 4.78
C CYS A 378 7.13 16.30 4.22
N ARG A 379 7.10 15.61 3.06
CA ARG A 379 8.23 14.88 2.47
C ARG A 379 8.87 13.86 3.43
N LEU A 380 8.05 13.20 4.24
CA LEU A 380 8.46 12.11 5.12
C LEU A 380 8.18 10.76 4.46
N ALA A 381 9.02 9.77 4.77
CA ALA A 381 8.85 8.42 4.26
C ALA A 381 7.63 7.73 4.90
N ILE A 382 6.84 7.03 4.07
CA ILE A 382 5.59 6.36 4.48
C ILE A 382 5.86 4.86 4.67
N PRO A 383 5.34 4.21 5.74
CA PRO A 383 5.33 2.76 5.85
C PRO A 383 4.59 2.12 4.66
N PHE A 384 5.30 1.35 3.83
CA PHE A 384 4.74 0.76 2.60
C PHE A 384 4.58 -0.75 2.69
N VAL A 385 5.62 -1.48 3.12
CA VAL A 385 5.52 -2.92 3.42
C VAL A 385 6.02 -3.15 4.82
N PHE A 386 5.26 -3.82 5.68
CA PHE A 386 5.71 -4.15 7.03
C PHE A 386 5.39 -5.62 7.36
N PRO A 387 6.26 -6.27 8.17
CA PRO A 387 5.98 -7.60 8.70
C PRO A 387 4.87 -7.50 9.76
N GLN A 388 3.87 -8.38 9.70
CA GLN A 388 2.99 -8.60 10.85
C GLN A 388 3.66 -9.57 11.81
N CYS A 389 3.90 -9.16 13.05
CA CYS A 389 4.59 -10.00 14.05
C CYS A 389 3.81 -11.29 14.39
N ARG A 390 2.49 -11.31 14.21
CA ARG A 390 1.66 -12.46 14.58
C ARG A 390 1.72 -13.64 13.62
N ASN A 391 1.80 -13.38 12.31
CA ASN A 391 1.58 -14.40 11.28
C ASN A 391 2.67 -14.43 10.20
N GLU A 392 3.75 -13.67 10.36
CA GLU A 392 4.84 -13.49 9.36
C GLU A 392 4.37 -12.99 7.98
N ALA A 393 3.08 -12.64 7.85
CA ALA A 393 2.50 -12.12 6.63
C ALA A 393 2.99 -10.70 6.37
N MET A 394 3.38 -10.43 5.12
CA MET A 394 3.70 -9.07 4.67
C MET A 394 2.42 -8.30 4.37
N VAL A 395 2.27 -7.11 4.96
CA VAL A 395 1.17 -6.21 4.63
C VAL A 395 1.68 -5.12 3.69
N VAL A 396 1.05 -4.98 2.53
CA VAL A 396 1.36 -3.94 1.55
C VAL A 396 0.32 -2.81 1.65
N SER A 397 0.78 -1.64 2.05
CA SER A 397 -0.05 -0.45 2.29
C SER A 397 -0.23 0.40 1.03
N ILE A 398 -0.94 -0.13 0.03
CA ILE A 398 -1.34 0.63 -1.18
C ILE A 398 -2.55 1.54 -0.89
N TRP A 399 -3.43 1.15 0.02
CA TRP A 399 -4.61 1.95 0.35
C TRP A 399 -4.28 3.36 0.88
N PRO A 400 -3.32 3.52 1.82
CA PRO A 400 -2.96 4.83 2.36
C PRO A 400 -2.44 5.81 1.31
N ILE A 401 -1.78 5.34 0.24
CA ILE A 401 -1.19 6.21 -0.77
C ILE A 401 -2.19 6.74 -1.80
N ARG A 402 -3.46 6.29 -1.81
CA ARG A 402 -4.45 6.72 -2.82
C ARG A 402 -4.85 8.19 -2.73
N LYS A 403 -4.79 8.77 -1.53
CA LYS A 403 -5.10 10.20 -1.30
C LYS A 403 -3.95 11.10 -1.71
N ILE A 404 -2.78 10.53 -1.99
CA ILE A 404 -1.62 11.28 -2.44
C ILE A 404 -1.85 11.70 -3.90
N VAL A 405 -1.74 13.00 -4.14
CA VAL A 405 -1.76 13.60 -5.46
C VAL A 405 -0.35 14.12 -5.75
N ILE A 406 0.21 13.68 -6.86
CA ILE A 406 1.51 14.15 -7.34
C ILE A 406 1.25 15.30 -8.30
N GLU A 407 1.76 16.47 -7.95
CA GLU A 407 1.68 17.66 -8.78
C GLU A 407 2.82 17.66 -9.80
N ARG A 408 2.46 17.85 -11.07
CA ARG A 408 3.38 18.14 -12.17
C ARG A 408 2.91 19.43 -12.83
N GLU A 409 3.81 20.13 -13.52
CA GLU A 409 3.61 21.49 -14.07
C GLU A 409 2.21 21.78 -14.66
N LEU A 410 1.58 20.82 -15.33
CA LEU A 410 0.27 20.97 -15.98
C LEU A 410 -0.75 19.88 -15.59
N SER A 411 -0.47 19.04 -14.59
CA SER A 411 -1.34 17.92 -14.24
C SER A 411 -1.24 17.50 -12.79
N HIS A 412 -2.39 17.21 -12.20
CA HIS A 412 -2.50 16.49 -10.92
C HIS A 412 -2.83 15.03 -11.21
N ILE A 413 -1.96 14.12 -10.79
CA ILE A 413 -2.14 12.68 -11.00
C ILE A 413 -2.07 12.00 -9.64
N GLY A 414 -3.02 11.11 -9.34
CA GLY A 414 -2.96 10.31 -8.11
C GLY A 414 -1.67 9.48 -8.08
N ALA A 415 -1.02 9.36 -6.93
CA ALA A 415 0.28 8.67 -6.83
C ALA A 415 0.23 7.23 -7.34
N VAL A 416 -0.92 6.56 -7.20
CA VAL A 416 -1.16 5.20 -7.69
C VAL A 416 -1.23 5.12 -9.21
N ASP A 417 -1.71 6.17 -9.86
CA ASP A 417 -1.87 6.25 -11.32
C ASP A 417 -0.70 6.98 -11.99
N CYS A 418 0.22 7.55 -11.22
CA CYS A 418 1.34 8.33 -11.71
C CYS A 418 2.40 7.42 -12.32
N PRO A 419 2.71 7.55 -13.63
CA PRO A 419 3.84 6.85 -14.21
C PRO A 419 5.12 7.29 -13.48
N CYS A 420 5.75 6.35 -12.79
CA CYS A 420 6.96 6.62 -12.03
C CYS A 420 7.96 5.48 -12.19
N ASN A 421 9.23 5.84 -12.08
CA ASN A 421 10.29 4.86 -11.90
C ASN A 421 10.23 4.33 -10.46
N VAL A 422 10.55 3.06 -10.24
CA VAL A 422 10.67 2.46 -8.91
C VAL A 422 12.12 2.06 -8.67
N VAL A 423 12.78 2.71 -7.72
CA VAL A 423 14.16 2.39 -7.32
C VAL A 423 14.16 1.90 -5.88
N SER A 424 14.65 0.69 -5.71
CA SER A 424 14.71 0.01 -4.42
C SER A 424 16.12 0.05 -3.86
N PHE A 425 16.25 0.34 -2.57
CA PHE A 425 17.54 0.46 -1.88
C PHE A 425 17.60 -0.54 -0.74
N VAL A 426 18.59 -1.43 -0.80
CA VAL A 426 18.84 -2.46 0.20
C VAL A 426 20.30 -2.45 0.65
N ARG A 427 20.59 -3.07 1.79
CA ARG A 427 21.97 -3.29 2.24
C ARG A 427 22.16 -4.74 2.68
N THR A 428 23.39 -5.22 2.58
CA THR A 428 23.84 -6.47 3.19
C THR A 428 24.95 -6.18 4.17
N GLY A 429 24.93 -6.85 5.33
CA GLY A 429 25.92 -6.66 6.38
C GLY A 429 25.96 -5.23 6.91
N TYR A 430 27.06 -4.89 7.57
CA TYR A 430 27.29 -3.55 8.11
C TYR A 430 27.98 -2.66 7.08
N THR A 431 27.34 -1.56 6.68
CA THR A 431 27.95 -0.52 5.84
C THR A 431 28.30 0.70 6.69
N SER A 432 29.50 1.26 6.50
CA SER A 432 29.96 2.48 7.16
C SER A 432 29.18 3.71 6.70
N VAL A 433 28.79 3.77 5.42
CA VAL A 433 27.88 4.79 4.90
C VAL A 433 26.43 4.37 5.17
N SER A 434 25.63 5.29 5.69
CA SER A 434 24.21 5.03 5.93
C SER A 434 23.43 5.05 4.61
N LYS A 435 22.73 3.95 4.32
CA LYS A 435 21.84 3.83 3.17
C LYS A 435 20.76 4.92 3.13
N SER A 436 20.04 5.11 4.23
CA SER A 436 19.01 6.16 4.31
C SER A 436 19.58 7.56 4.07
N LYS A 437 20.80 7.84 4.53
CA LYS A 437 21.48 9.12 4.29
C LYS A 437 21.78 9.33 2.80
N MET A 438 22.34 8.32 2.14
CA MET A 438 22.57 8.34 0.70
C MET A 438 21.27 8.58 -0.07
N ILE A 439 20.18 7.90 0.29
CA ILE A 439 18.88 8.11 -0.37
C ILE A 439 18.40 9.55 -0.17
N ASN A 440 18.49 10.10 1.05
CA ASN A 440 18.08 11.48 1.32
C ASN A 440 18.82 12.50 0.45
N GLU A 441 20.13 12.32 0.25
CA GLU A 441 20.94 13.17 -0.64
C GLU A 441 20.49 13.06 -2.12
N ILE A 442 19.94 11.91 -2.54
CA ILE A 442 19.37 11.72 -3.87
C ILE A 442 18.00 12.40 -3.99
N ILE A 443 17.11 12.19 -3.02
CA ILE A 443 15.69 12.55 -3.17
C ILE A 443 15.34 13.95 -2.68
N SER A 444 16.16 14.54 -1.81
CA SER A 444 15.81 15.75 -1.08
C SER A 444 16.99 16.73 -1.03
N ASN A 445 16.69 18.00 -1.29
CA ASN A 445 17.55 19.14 -0.95
C ASN A 445 16.84 19.97 0.13
N GLN A 446 16.35 19.29 1.18
CA GLN A 446 15.52 19.86 2.24
C GLN A 446 16.33 20.04 3.52
N TYR A 447 15.80 20.81 4.47
CA TYR A 447 16.41 21.03 5.78
C TYR A 447 16.28 19.83 6.73
N HIS A 448 15.37 18.90 6.44
CA HIS A 448 15.12 17.69 7.24
C HIS A 448 15.29 16.41 6.42
N CYS A 449 15.49 15.29 7.13
CA CYS A 449 15.68 13.98 6.50
C CYS A 449 14.33 13.34 6.14
N THR A 450 14.13 12.92 4.89
CA THR A 450 12.94 12.13 4.49
C THR A 450 12.94 10.74 5.15
N PHE A 451 14.04 10.01 5.02
CA PHE A 451 14.29 8.74 5.70
C PHE A 451 15.16 8.97 6.94
N VAL A 452 14.70 8.50 8.11
CA VAL A 452 15.51 8.51 9.34
C VAL A 452 16.81 7.74 9.08
N ASN A 453 17.96 8.34 9.40
CA ASN A 453 19.28 7.75 9.19
C ASN A 453 20.09 7.73 10.50
N LYS A 454 21.31 7.17 10.46
CA LYS A 454 22.13 6.98 11.67
C LYS A 454 22.54 8.28 12.36
N ASP A 455 22.54 9.40 11.62
CA ASP A 455 22.89 10.73 12.12
C ASP A 455 21.65 11.51 12.61
N SER A 456 20.43 10.96 12.43
CA SER A 456 19.18 11.57 12.94
C SER A 456 19.03 11.35 14.46
N PRO A 457 18.26 12.20 15.17
CA PRO A 457 17.93 11.98 16.58
C PRO A 457 17.36 10.58 16.81
N LEU A 458 17.99 9.81 17.69
CA LEU A 458 17.66 8.41 17.99
C LEU A 458 17.63 7.46 16.76
N GLY A 459 18.15 7.87 15.61
CA GLY A 459 18.11 7.07 14.38
C GLY A 459 19.02 5.85 14.42
N SER A 460 20.01 5.84 15.32
CA SER A 460 20.94 4.73 15.57
C SER A 460 20.50 3.78 16.68
N THR A 461 19.38 4.04 17.37
CA THR A 461 18.90 3.12 18.43
C THR A 461 18.47 1.78 17.84
N THR A 462 18.48 0.75 18.69
CA THR A 462 18.02 -0.59 18.30
C THR A 462 16.56 -0.55 17.86
N ARG A 463 16.28 -1.10 16.68
CA ARG A 463 14.92 -1.28 16.16
C ARG A 463 14.29 -2.53 16.75
N TRP A 464 13.06 -2.43 17.22
CA TRP A 464 12.30 -3.55 17.80
C TRP A 464 11.33 -4.17 16.79
N ILE A 465 10.57 -3.36 16.05
CA ILE A 465 9.50 -3.85 15.15
C ILE A 465 9.68 -3.43 13.69
N SER A 466 10.62 -2.52 13.41
CA SER A 466 10.81 -1.94 12.09
C SER A 466 11.90 -2.59 11.23
N ASN A 467 12.57 -3.67 11.69
CA ASN A 467 13.40 -4.48 10.81
C ASN A 467 12.49 -5.25 9.81
N GLY A 468 12.82 -5.18 8.51
CA GLY A 468 11.97 -5.71 7.44
C GLY A 468 10.90 -4.72 6.94
N LEU A 469 10.80 -3.52 7.52
CA LEU A 469 9.97 -2.45 6.98
C LEU A 469 10.53 -1.97 5.63
N VAL A 470 9.68 -1.82 4.62
CA VAL A 470 9.96 -1.06 3.41
C VAL A 470 9.24 0.27 3.53
N GLU A 471 10.00 1.36 3.61
CA GLU A 471 9.46 2.72 3.53
C GLU A 471 9.43 3.21 2.08
N MET A 472 8.49 4.09 1.77
CA MET A 472 8.34 4.70 0.44
C MET A 472 8.40 6.23 0.53
N ALA A 473 9.14 6.84 -0.40
CA ALA A 473 9.11 8.28 -0.65
C ALA A 473 9.23 8.54 -2.16
N TRP A 474 8.93 9.77 -2.60
CA TRP A 474 9.00 10.14 -4.00
C TRP A 474 10.03 11.23 -4.24
N TYR A 475 10.81 11.05 -5.29
CA TYR A 475 11.45 12.15 -5.98
C TYR A 475 10.48 12.73 -7.02
N ILE A 476 10.20 14.03 -6.90
CA ILE A 476 9.35 14.75 -7.84
C ILE A 476 10.24 15.76 -8.58
N PRO A 477 10.43 15.62 -9.89
CA PRO A 477 11.30 16.50 -10.65
C PRO A 477 10.77 17.94 -10.69
N SER A 478 11.66 18.91 -10.49
CA SER A 478 11.42 20.32 -10.78
C SER A 478 11.94 20.70 -12.16
N THR A 479 11.53 21.85 -12.70
CA THR A 479 11.96 22.39 -14.01
C THR A 479 13.49 22.41 -14.20
N ASN A 480 14.24 22.57 -13.10
CA ASN A 480 15.71 22.66 -13.09
C ASN A 480 16.37 21.40 -12.53
N SER A 481 15.62 20.32 -12.34
CA SER A 481 16.17 19.08 -11.83
C SER A 481 17.18 18.50 -12.82
N ARG A 482 18.38 18.26 -12.32
CA ARG A 482 19.38 17.45 -13.02
C ARG A 482 19.23 15.97 -12.71
N LEU A 483 18.47 15.56 -11.68
CA LEU A 483 18.48 14.19 -11.15
C LEU A 483 17.56 13.27 -11.94
N PHE A 484 16.26 13.19 -11.71
CA PHE A 484 15.39 12.34 -12.55
C PHE A 484 14.53 13.20 -13.47
N SER A 485 14.29 12.73 -14.69
CA SER A 485 13.35 13.36 -15.63
C SER A 485 11.89 13.00 -15.34
N ASN A 486 11.67 11.84 -14.72
CA ASN A 486 10.38 11.33 -14.30
C ASN A 486 10.27 11.28 -12.78
N VAL A 487 9.03 11.26 -12.28
CA VAL A 487 8.74 10.96 -10.88
C VAL A 487 9.36 9.60 -10.54
N THR A 488 10.06 9.51 -9.42
CA THR A 488 10.74 8.27 -9.00
C THR A 488 10.31 7.92 -7.58
N ALA A 489 9.63 6.78 -7.42
CA ALA A 489 9.37 6.17 -6.14
C ALA A 489 10.65 5.49 -5.63
N CYS A 490 11.11 5.90 -4.45
CA CYS A 490 12.26 5.33 -3.77
C CYS A 490 11.78 4.45 -2.62
N LEU A 491 12.16 3.17 -2.66
CA LEU A 491 11.84 2.19 -1.62
C LEU A 491 13.06 1.89 -0.76
N ASN A 492 12.91 1.97 0.55
CA ASN A 492 13.99 1.81 1.51
C ASN A 492 13.71 0.62 2.45
N LEU A 493 14.38 -0.51 2.23
CA LEU A 493 14.29 -1.67 3.14
C LEU A 493 15.10 -1.43 4.42
N ARG A 494 14.47 -1.53 5.59
CA ARG A 494 15.10 -1.48 6.91
C ARG A 494 15.59 -2.87 7.32
N GLY A 495 16.74 -2.92 7.98
CA GLY A 495 17.39 -4.19 8.34
C GLY A 495 18.42 -4.64 7.31
N ASP A 496 18.76 -5.92 7.36
CA ASP A 496 19.65 -6.60 6.40
C ASP A 496 18.79 -7.36 5.38
N CYS A 497 19.09 -7.20 4.09
CA CYS A 497 18.34 -7.89 3.04
C CYS A 497 18.59 -9.39 2.98
N ASP A 498 19.70 -9.90 3.53
CA ASP A 498 19.93 -11.35 3.65
C ASP A 498 18.98 -11.99 4.68
N VAL A 499 18.57 -11.21 5.69
CA VAL A 499 17.56 -11.63 6.69
C VAL A 499 16.14 -11.45 6.16
N HIS A 500 15.89 -10.38 5.40
CA HIS A 500 14.56 -10.02 4.90
C HIS A 500 14.39 -10.36 3.41
N ARG A 501 14.70 -11.61 3.03
CA ARG A 501 14.60 -12.09 1.65
C ARG A 501 13.19 -11.99 1.05
N PRO A 502 12.09 -12.26 1.78
CA PRO A 502 10.74 -12.11 1.22
C PRO A 502 10.47 -10.67 0.73
N GLN A 503 10.92 -9.66 1.49
CA GLN A 503 10.78 -8.26 1.13
C GLN A 503 11.66 -7.89 -0.07
N LEU A 504 12.91 -8.37 -0.10
CA LEU A 504 13.80 -8.19 -1.25
C LEU A 504 13.19 -8.78 -2.53
N HIS A 505 12.71 -10.03 -2.45
CA HIS A 505 12.08 -10.71 -3.56
C HIS A 505 10.81 -9.96 -4.00
N PHE A 506 9.95 -9.56 -3.07
CA PHE A 506 8.78 -8.73 -3.39
C PHE A 506 9.17 -7.46 -4.15
N MET A 507 10.14 -6.68 -3.64
CA MET A 507 10.62 -5.44 -4.25
C MET A 507 11.20 -5.66 -5.66
N SER A 508 11.88 -6.78 -5.89
CA SER A 508 12.53 -7.10 -7.18
C SER A 508 11.56 -7.26 -8.35
N HIS A 509 10.32 -7.69 -8.11
CA HIS A 509 9.34 -7.92 -9.18
C HIS A 509 8.82 -6.64 -9.85
N PHE A 510 8.82 -5.51 -9.14
CA PHE A 510 8.21 -4.28 -9.62
C PHE A 510 9.15 -3.09 -9.67
N SER A 511 10.36 -3.26 -9.12
CA SER A 511 11.44 -2.28 -9.20
C SER A 511 12.03 -2.23 -10.62
N ASP A 512 12.52 -1.06 -10.97
CA ASP A 512 13.26 -0.81 -12.21
C ASP A 512 14.75 -0.96 -11.98
N ALA A 513 15.18 -0.61 -10.77
CA ALA A 513 16.53 -0.82 -10.28
C ALA A 513 16.50 -1.22 -8.80
N ILE A 514 17.38 -2.13 -8.41
CA ILE A 514 17.76 -2.36 -7.01
C ILE A 514 19.21 -1.90 -6.83
N VAL A 515 19.40 -0.96 -5.91
CA VAL A 515 20.70 -0.54 -5.41
C VAL A 515 21.02 -1.35 -4.15
N ILE A 516 22.06 -2.18 -4.22
CA ILE A 516 22.51 -3.03 -3.11
C ILE A 516 23.78 -2.41 -2.54
N MET A 517 23.69 -1.87 -1.33
CA MET A 517 24.87 -1.43 -0.57
C MET A 517 25.51 -2.62 0.13
N VAL A 518 26.78 -2.87 -0.16
CA VAL A 518 27.52 -4.04 0.32
C VAL A 518 28.88 -3.62 0.85
N ASP A 519 29.27 -4.14 2.01
CA ASP A 519 30.65 -4.02 2.48
C ASP A 519 31.56 -4.91 1.63
N ILE A 520 32.75 -4.41 1.29
CA ILE A 520 33.70 -5.15 0.44
C ILE A 520 34.03 -6.56 0.97
N HIS A 521 34.02 -6.77 2.28
CA HIS A 521 34.28 -8.09 2.88
C HIS A 521 33.13 -9.08 2.64
N GLU A 522 31.90 -8.60 2.53
CA GLU A 522 30.71 -9.42 2.24
C GLU A 522 30.67 -9.89 0.78
N MET A 523 31.42 -9.26 -0.14
CA MET A 523 31.40 -9.65 -1.56
C MET A 523 31.92 -11.07 -1.82
N LYS A 524 32.71 -11.63 -0.90
CA LYS A 524 33.23 -13.00 -0.99
C LYS A 524 32.32 -14.02 -0.30
N ASN A 525 31.26 -13.56 0.37
CA ASN A 525 30.35 -14.41 1.10
C ASN A 525 29.47 -15.21 0.13
N GLU A 526 29.42 -16.54 0.26
CA GLU A 526 28.58 -17.39 -0.57
C GLU A 526 27.10 -17.02 -0.45
N ARG A 527 26.64 -16.56 0.73
CA ARG A 527 25.26 -16.10 0.94
C ARG A 527 24.96 -14.86 0.10
N PHE A 528 25.91 -13.93 0.01
CA PHE A 528 25.77 -12.77 -0.85
C PHE A 528 25.70 -13.16 -2.32
N MET A 529 26.54 -14.10 -2.77
CA MET A 529 26.50 -14.60 -4.16
C MET A 529 25.16 -15.28 -4.49
N GLN A 530 24.59 -16.04 -3.54
CA GLN A 530 23.25 -16.61 -3.68
C GLN A 530 22.18 -15.50 -3.80
N LEU A 531 22.22 -14.50 -2.93
CA LEU A 531 21.30 -13.36 -2.96
C LEU A 531 21.36 -12.61 -4.30
N ILE A 532 22.57 -12.34 -4.82
CA ILE A 532 22.74 -11.70 -6.12
C ILE A 532 22.18 -12.57 -7.24
N THR A 533 22.40 -13.88 -7.19
CA THR A 533 21.85 -14.82 -8.18
C THR A 533 20.32 -14.83 -8.16
N GLU A 534 19.71 -14.83 -6.97
CA GLU A 534 18.25 -14.76 -6.80
C GLU A 534 17.68 -13.47 -7.41
N VAL A 535 18.26 -12.31 -7.09
CA VAL A 535 17.80 -11.02 -7.61
C VAL A 535 18.07 -10.92 -9.12
N TYR A 536 19.20 -11.40 -9.61
CA TYR A 536 19.54 -11.41 -11.04
C TYR A 536 18.49 -12.16 -11.88
N ASN A 537 17.91 -13.23 -11.35
CA ASN A 537 16.87 -14.00 -12.04
C ASN A 537 15.52 -13.27 -12.18
N THR A 538 15.35 -12.09 -11.56
CA THR A 538 14.08 -11.34 -11.55
C THR A 538 13.97 -10.26 -12.61
N ASN A 539 14.87 -10.24 -13.61
CA ASN A 539 14.90 -9.24 -14.70
C ASN A 539 14.90 -7.78 -14.21
N VAL A 540 15.44 -7.54 -13.00
CA VAL A 540 15.63 -6.20 -12.43
C VAL A 540 17.07 -5.74 -12.66
N MET A 541 17.27 -4.45 -12.89
CA MET A 541 18.64 -3.92 -12.92
C MET A 541 19.23 -3.94 -11.50
N VAL A 542 20.40 -4.54 -11.36
CA VAL A 542 21.15 -4.57 -10.09
C VAL A 542 22.32 -3.61 -10.17
N ILE A 543 22.35 -2.64 -9.27
CA ILE A 543 23.47 -1.73 -9.06
C ILE A 543 24.11 -2.08 -7.73
N LEU A 544 25.35 -2.54 -7.77
CA LEU A 544 26.12 -2.76 -6.55
C LEU A 544 26.80 -1.45 -6.15
N SER A 545 26.64 -1.07 -4.89
CA SER A 545 27.32 0.06 -4.27
C SER A 545 28.24 -0.46 -3.17
N ILE A 546 29.53 -0.50 -3.47
CA ILE A 546 30.52 -1.11 -2.59
C ILE A 546 31.05 -0.08 -1.60
N ASP A 547 30.87 -0.35 -0.32
CA ASP A 547 31.50 0.40 0.75
C ASP A 547 32.96 -0.07 0.92
N ALA A 548 33.88 0.70 0.32
CA ALA A 548 35.31 0.40 0.33
C ALA A 548 36.10 1.23 1.36
N ILE A 549 35.44 1.97 2.27
CA ILE A 549 36.10 2.89 3.20
C ILE A 549 37.11 2.16 4.12
N ARG A 550 36.92 0.86 4.35
CA ARG A 550 37.83 0.01 5.15
C ARG A 550 38.95 -0.67 4.37
N CYS A 551 39.01 -0.53 3.04
CA CYS A 551 39.98 -1.24 2.22
C CYS A 551 41.17 -0.38 1.79
N ASN A 552 42.37 -0.95 1.90
CA ASN A 552 43.59 -0.34 1.38
C ASN A 552 43.54 -0.35 -0.17
N LYS A 553 43.89 0.77 -0.81
CA LYS A 553 43.75 0.98 -2.28
C LYS A 553 44.38 -0.10 -3.16
N GLU A 554 45.33 -0.88 -2.64
CA GLU A 554 46.02 -1.94 -3.39
C GLU A 554 45.24 -3.26 -3.51
N VAL A 555 44.32 -3.56 -2.58
CA VAL A 555 43.55 -4.83 -2.59
C VAL A 555 42.46 -4.82 -3.68
N LEU A 556 42.01 -3.62 -4.05
CA LEU A 556 40.91 -3.37 -4.99
C LEU A 556 41.30 -3.47 -6.48
N LYS A 557 42.60 -3.46 -6.82
CA LYS A 557 43.06 -3.55 -8.22
C LYS A 557 43.23 -4.99 -8.72
N LYS A 558 43.07 -6.00 -7.86
CA LYS A 558 43.37 -7.40 -8.15
C LYS A 558 42.15 -8.34 -8.20
N ASN A 559 40.96 -7.87 -7.85
CA ASN A 559 39.70 -8.63 -7.86
C ASN A 559 38.62 -7.80 -8.55
#